data_AF-A0A399ZP27-F1
#
_entry.id   AF-A0A399ZP27-F1
#
_cell.length_a   1.000
_cell.length_b   1.000
_cell.length_c   1.000
_cell.angle_alpha   90.00
_cell.angle_beta   90.00
_cell.angle_gamma   90.00
#
_symmetry.space_group_name_H-M   'P 1'
#
loop_
_entity.id
_entity.type
_entity.pdbx_description
1 polymer ?
#
loop_
_entity_poly.entity_id
_entity_poly.type
_entity_poly.pdbx_seq_one_letter_code
_entity_poly.pdbx_strand_id
1 'polypeptide(L)'
;MPSKSKAASNTSPVLTPEQAIEKYSTEAASQATAANYLELGAAYYVAHRWQDAIQAFEKTIALDPNQAFAHFYLGILYASQGQREKADAALAKVLQVSANQMLKEQAQARIPHIQSVADLGN
;
A
#
# COMPACT_ATOMS: atom_id res chain seq x y z
N MET A 1 15.57 -7.88 -35.76
CA MET A 1 16.90 -8.03 -35.14
C MET A 1 17.16 -6.81 -34.28
N PRO A 2 17.80 -6.90 -33.10
CA PRO A 2 18.02 -8.11 -32.29
C PRO A 2 16.63 -8.65 -31.81
N SER A 3 16.40 -9.35 -30.68
CA SER A 3 17.25 -9.82 -29.58
C SER A 3 16.75 -11.16 -29.01
N LYS A 4 17.34 -11.60 -27.89
CA LYS A 4 17.11 -12.85 -27.17
C LYS A 4 16.84 -12.54 -25.71
N SER A 5 15.69 -12.92 -25.14
CA SER A 5 15.60 -13.10 -23.68
C SER A 5 16.16 -14.48 -23.37
N LYS A 6 17.33 -14.51 -22.72
CA LYS A 6 18.10 -15.72 -22.44
C LYS A 6 17.74 -16.23 -21.04
N ALA A 7 17.69 -17.54 -20.87
CA ALA A 7 17.22 -18.19 -19.65
C ALA A 7 17.90 -17.72 -18.34
N ALA A 8 17.10 -17.62 -17.29
CA ALA A 8 17.47 -17.71 -15.88
C ALA A 8 16.28 -18.38 -15.17
N SER A 9 16.37 -19.67 -14.81
CA SER A 9 16.77 -20.15 -13.48
C SER A 9 15.58 -20.27 -12.51
N ASN A 10 15.45 -21.43 -11.86
CA ASN A 10 14.39 -21.76 -10.90
C ASN A 10 14.59 -21.03 -9.55
N THR A 11 14.48 -19.71 -9.59
CA THR A 11 14.26 -18.84 -8.44
C THR A 11 12.95 -18.11 -8.70
N SER A 12 11.99 -18.19 -7.77
CA SER A 12 10.68 -17.53 -7.89
C SER A 12 10.86 -16.13 -8.45
N PRO A 13 10.28 -15.80 -9.63
CA PRO A 13 10.64 -14.58 -10.33
C PRO A 13 10.31 -13.38 -9.44
N VAL A 14 11.32 -12.57 -9.14
CA VAL A 14 11.11 -11.20 -8.68
C VAL A 14 10.44 -10.46 -9.83
N LEU A 15 9.11 -10.42 -9.79
CA LEU A 15 8.32 -9.63 -10.71
C LEU A 15 8.78 -8.18 -10.61
N THR A 16 9.05 -7.54 -11.75
CA THR A 16 9.23 -6.09 -11.74
C THR A 16 7.93 -5.43 -11.26
N PRO A 17 7.97 -4.22 -10.66
CA PRO A 17 6.75 -3.52 -10.25
C PRO A 17 5.71 -3.43 -11.39
N GLU A 18 6.16 -3.28 -12.64
CA GLU A 18 5.29 -3.26 -13.82
C GLU A 18 4.61 -4.61 -14.09
N GLN A 19 5.34 -5.73 -14.02
CA GLN A 19 4.76 -7.08 -14.16
C GLN A 19 3.80 -7.41 -13.01
N ALA A 20 4.11 -6.96 -11.79
CA ALA A 20 3.22 -7.09 -10.65
C ALA A 20 1.92 -6.31 -10.87
N ILE A 21 2.01 -5.04 -11.32
CA ILE A 21 0.83 -4.23 -11.67
C ILE A 21 -0.01 -4.91 -12.74
N GLU A 22 0.58 -5.42 -13.83
CA GLU A 22 -0.16 -6.10 -14.91
C GLU A 22 -0.90 -7.35 -14.39
N LYS A 23 -0.20 -8.20 -13.62
CA LYS A 23 -0.76 -9.41 -13.01
C LYS A 23 -1.95 -9.06 -12.10
N TYR A 24 -1.73 -8.20 -11.10
CA TYR A 24 -2.76 -7.90 -10.10
C TYR A 24 -3.90 -7.03 -10.66
N SER A 25 -3.65 -6.22 -11.69
CA SER A 25 -4.70 -5.52 -12.44
C SER A 25 -5.62 -6.51 -13.14
N THR A 26 -5.05 -7.54 -13.78
CA THR A 26 -5.83 -8.60 -14.44
C THR A 26 -6.61 -9.44 -13.43
N GLU A 27 -6.01 -9.79 -12.29
CA GLU A 27 -6.70 -10.51 -11.20
C GLU A 27 -7.83 -9.67 -10.58
N ALA A 28 -7.62 -8.37 -10.36
CA ALA A 28 -8.65 -7.46 -9.84
C ALA A 28 -9.78 -7.20 -10.85
N ALA A 29 -9.49 -7.25 -12.16
CA ALA A 29 -10.51 -7.16 -13.21
C ALA A 29 -11.32 -8.46 -13.36
N SER A 30 -10.68 -9.62 -13.16
CA SER A 30 -11.34 -10.94 -13.17
C SER A 30 -12.19 -11.17 -11.91
N GLN A 31 -11.68 -10.76 -10.75
CA GLN A 31 -12.38 -10.87 -9.46
C GLN A 31 -12.07 -9.66 -8.57
N ALA A 32 -13.08 -8.81 -8.38
CA ALA A 32 -12.99 -7.61 -7.54
C ALA A 32 -13.03 -7.98 -6.04
N THR A 33 -11.92 -8.47 -5.49
CA THR A 33 -11.77 -8.80 -4.07
C THR A 33 -10.85 -7.81 -3.35
N ALA A 34 -11.04 -7.66 -2.04
CA ALA A 34 -10.18 -6.82 -1.20
C ALA A 34 -8.69 -7.20 -1.32
N ALA A 35 -8.40 -8.51 -1.40
CA ALA A 35 -7.06 -9.05 -1.56
C ALA A 35 -6.42 -8.69 -2.92
N ASN A 36 -7.17 -8.81 -4.03
CA ASN A 36 -6.64 -8.50 -5.35
C ASN A 36 -6.31 -6.99 -5.48
N TYR A 37 -7.16 -6.11 -4.92
CA TYR A 37 -6.85 -4.69 -4.86
C TYR A 37 -5.73 -4.34 -3.87
N LEU A 38 -5.55 -5.13 -2.79
CA LEU A 38 -4.45 -4.92 -1.83
C LEU A 38 -3.11 -5.19 -2.50
N GLU A 39 -2.98 -6.31 -3.19
CA GLU A 39 -1.78 -6.69 -3.94
C GLU A 39 -1.48 -5.69 -5.07
N LEU A 40 -2.52 -5.25 -5.80
CA LEU A 40 -2.39 -4.20 -6.81
C LEU A 40 -1.91 -2.87 -6.21
N GLY A 41 -2.45 -2.47 -5.05
CA GLY A 41 -2.02 -1.28 -4.32
C GLY A 41 -0.58 -1.37 -3.84
N ALA A 42 -0.16 -2.55 -3.35
CA ALA A 42 1.22 -2.81 -2.96
C ALA A 42 2.17 -2.76 -4.17
N ALA A 43 1.76 -3.29 -5.33
CA ALA A 43 2.53 -3.19 -6.57
C ALA A 43 2.67 -1.73 -7.05
N TYR A 44 1.60 -0.93 -7.01
CA TYR A 44 1.67 0.51 -7.29
C TYR A 44 2.55 1.26 -6.28
N TYR A 45 2.51 0.90 -5.00
CA TYR A 45 3.35 1.49 -3.95
C TYR A 45 4.84 1.23 -4.23
N VAL A 46 5.22 -0.01 -4.56
CA VAL A 46 6.59 -0.38 -4.96
C VAL A 46 7.01 0.29 -6.28
N ALA A 47 6.05 0.54 -7.19
CA ALA A 47 6.26 1.32 -8.41
C ALA A 47 6.35 2.85 -8.19
N HIS A 48 6.28 3.34 -6.95
CA HIS A 48 6.18 4.77 -6.60
C HIS A 48 4.97 5.50 -7.24
N ARG A 49 3.95 4.75 -7.69
CA ARG A 49 2.71 5.26 -8.29
C ARG A 49 1.69 5.59 -7.19
N TRP A 50 1.98 6.63 -6.42
CA TRP A 50 1.28 6.95 -5.18
C TRP A 50 -0.23 7.13 -5.33
N GLN A 51 -0.71 7.83 -6.37
CA GLN A 51 -2.16 8.04 -6.57
C GLN A 51 -2.89 6.75 -6.95
N ASP A 52 -2.28 5.89 -7.76
CA ASP A 52 -2.86 4.60 -8.13
C ASP A 52 -2.88 3.63 -6.93
N ALA A 53 -1.81 3.66 -6.10
CA ALA A 53 -1.75 2.90 -4.85
C ALA A 53 -2.87 3.31 -3.90
N ILE A 54 -3.12 4.61 -3.71
CA ILE A 54 -4.24 5.13 -2.91
C ILE A 54 -5.56 4.60 -3.44
N GLN A 55 -5.87 4.76 -4.72
CA GLN A 55 -7.14 4.28 -5.29
C GLN A 55 -7.33 2.77 -5.15
N ALA A 56 -6.26 1.99 -5.25
CA ALA A 56 -6.31 0.54 -5.05
C ALA A 56 -6.58 0.20 -3.56
N PHE A 57 -5.87 0.82 -2.61
CA PHE A 57 -6.14 0.62 -1.19
C PHE A 57 -7.51 1.16 -0.74
N GLU A 58 -8.01 2.24 -1.34
CA GLU A 58 -9.37 2.73 -1.13
C GLU A 58 -10.43 1.70 -1.57
N LYS A 59 -10.21 1.03 -2.71
CA LYS A 59 -11.04 -0.11 -3.14
C LYS A 59 -10.90 -1.30 -2.19
N THR A 60 -9.70 -1.58 -1.66
CA THR A 60 -9.53 -2.61 -0.63
C THR A 60 -10.38 -2.31 0.61
N ILE A 61 -10.33 -1.09 1.16
CA ILE A 61 -11.12 -0.75 2.38
C ILE A 61 -12.63 -0.61 2.11
N ALA A 62 -13.03 -0.37 0.86
CA ALA A 62 -14.44 -0.41 0.47
C ALA A 62 -15.01 -1.84 0.44
N LEU A 63 -14.17 -2.84 0.16
CA LEU A 63 -14.54 -4.27 0.14
C LEU A 63 -14.30 -4.97 1.48
N ASP A 64 -13.22 -4.61 2.18
CA ASP A 64 -12.91 -5.05 3.54
C ASP A 64 -12.50 -3.84 4.40
N PRO A 65 -13.44 -3.23 5.14
CA PRO A 65 -13.19 -2.08 6.02
C PRO A 65 -12.20 -2.34 7.16
N ASN A 66 -11.85 -3.60 7.42
CA ASN A 66 -10.94 -4.02 8.48
C ASN A 66 -9.55 -4.43 7.96
N GLN A 67 -9.26 -4.26 6.66
CA GLN A 67 -7.99 -4.70 6.10
C GLN A 67 -6.81 -3.81 6.56
N ALA A 68 -6.11 -4.26 7.61
CA ALA A 68 -5.12 -3.47 8.34
C ALA A 68 -3.97 -2.94 7.47
N PHE A 69 -3.50 -3.71 6.48
CA PHE A 69 -2.41 -3.28 5.60
C PHE A 69 -2.82 -2.13 4.67
N ALA A 70 -4.07 -2.12 4.17
CA ALA A 70 -4.56 -1.03 3.33
C ALA A 70 -4.63 0.29 4.11
N HIS A 71 -5.17 0.24 5.34
CA HIS A 71 -5.16 1.39 6.26
C HIS A 71 -3.73 1.86 6.59
N PHE A 72 -2.78 0.94 6.77
CA PHE A 72 -1.38 1.30 7.04
C PHE A 72 -0.72 2.03 5.86
N TYR A 73 -0.84 1.49 4.64
CA TYR A 73 -0.26 2.13 3.46
C TYR A 73 -0.97 3.44 3.11
N LEU A 74 -2.29 3.54 3.24
CA LEU A 74 -3.02 4.81 3.12
C LEU A 74 -2.52 5.84 4.14
N GLY A 75 -2.28 5.43 5.40
CA GLY A 75 -1.68 6.28 6.42
C GLY A 75 -0.35 6.88 5.99
N ILE A 76 0.55 6.06 5.44
CA ILE A 76 1.86 6.51 4.92
C ILE A 76 1.69 7.44 3.71
N LEU A 77 0.80 7.10 2.76
CA LEU A 77 0.58 7.85 1.52
C LEU A 77 -0.18 9.16 1.73
N TYR A 78 -1.01 9.27 2.76
CA TYR A 78 -1.61 10.53 3.19
C TYR A 78 -0.61 11.40 3.94
N ALA A 79 0.25 10.82 4.78
CA ALA A 79 1.31 11.55 5.46
C ALA A 79 2.30 12.19 4.47
N SER A 80 2.73 11.46 3.43
CA SER A 80 3.64 12.00 2.41
C SER A 80 3.04 13.10 1.54
N GLN A 81 1.70 13.18 1.46
CA GLN A 81 0.97 14.28 0.81
C GLN A 81 0.55 15.41 1.77
N GLY A 82 1.00 15.38 3.03
CA GLY A 82 0.61 16.37 4.05
C GLY A 82 -0.86 16.29 4.50
N GLN A 83 -1.61 15.27 4.09
CA GLN A 83 -3.01 15.02 4.49
C GLN A 83 -3.06 14.37 5.89
N ARG A 84 -2.54 15.09 6.89
CA ARG A 84 -2.24 14.55 8.23
C ARG A 84 -3.45 13.96 8.95
N GLU A 85 -4.61 14.63 8.92
CA GLU A 85 -5.83 14.12 9.55
C GLU A 85 -6.26 12.75 8.98
N LYS A 86 -6.15 12.57 7.65
CA LYS A 86 -6.43 11.27 7.02
C LYS A 86 -5.36 10.23 7.36
N ALA A 87 -4.11 10.65 7.51
CA ALA A 87 -3.01 9.77 7.89
C ALA A 87 -3.18 9.24 9.32
N ASP A 88 -3.43 10.12 10.29
CA ASP A 88 -3.75 9.77 11.68
C ASP A 88 -4.97 8.85 11.76
N ALA A 89 -6.07 9.19 11.07
CA ALA A 89 -7.28 8.36 11.06
C ALA A 89 -7.04 6.95 10.50
N ALA A 90 -6.29 6.83 9.39
CA ALA A 90 -5.96 5.54 8.80
C ALA A 90 -5.02 4.71 9.71
N LEU A 91 -3.97 5.31 10.27
CA LEU A 91 -3.08 4.62 11.20
C LEU A 91 -3.78 4.22 12.51
N ALA A 92 -4.65 5.07 13.05
CA ALA A 92 -5.49 4.73 14.20
C ALA A 92 -6.40 3.52 13.90
N LYS A 93 -6.93 3.40 12.67
CA LYS A 93 -7.71 2.23 12.27
C LYS A 93 -6.87 0.95 12.28
N VAL A 94 -5.59 0.98 11.90
CA VAL A 94 -4.66 -0.16 12.03
C VAL A 94 -4.58 -0.66 13.47
N LEU A 95 -4.49 0.25 14.45
CA LEU A 95 -4.43 -0.10 15.88
C LEU A 95 -5.70 -0.82 16.36
N GLN A 96 -6.85 -0.47 15.80
CA GLN A 96 -8.14 -1.08 16.10
C GLN A 96 -8.32 -2.46 15.44
N VAL A 97 -8.01 -2.59 14.15
CA VAL A 97 -8.40 -3.77 13.34
C VAL A 97 -7.29 -4.81 13.16
N SER A 98 -6.03 -4.44 13.31
CA SER A 98 -4.92 -5.39 13.22
C SER A 98 -4.95 -6.36 14.40
N ALA A 99 -4.66 -7.64 14.15
CA ALA A 99 -4.20 -8.58 15.19
C ALA A 99 -2.65 -8.67 15.23
N ASN A 100 -1.97 -8.15 14.22
CA ASN A 100 -0.52 -8.17 14.10
C ASN A 100 0.09 -7.02 14.92
N GLN A 101 0.82 -7.37 15.99
CA GLN A 101 1.45 -6.44 16.91
C GLN A 101 2.50 -5.55 16.25
N MET A 102 3.39 -6.12 15.42
CA MET A 102 4.43 -5.39 14.70
C MET A 102 3.83 -4.30 13.79
N LEU A 103 2.71 -4.59 13.12
CA LEU A 103 2.01 -3.61 12.29
C LEU A 103 1.40 -2.47 13.14
N LYS A 104 0.94 -2.76 14.37
CA LYS A 104 0.48 -1.73 15.31
C LYS A 104 1.63 -0.85 15.78
N GLU A 105 2.76 -1.43 16.16
CA GLU A 105 3.94 -0.69 16.58
C GLU A 105 4.46 0.23 15.46
N GLN A 106 4.49 -0.25 14.21
CA GLN A 106 4.84 0.58 13.06
C GLN A 106 3.85 1.73 12.80
N ALA A 107 2.54 1.50 12.98
CA ALA A 107 1.53 2.54 12.86
C ALA A 107 1.67 3.58 13.99
N GLN A 108 1.81 3.11 15.23
CA GLN A 108 1.93 3.94 16.43
C GLN A 108 3.23 4.77 16.44
N ALA A 109 4.34 4.24 15.93
CA ALA A 109 5.57 5.01 15.77
C ALA A 109 5.45 6.15 14.74
N ARG A 110 4.59 6.01 13.72
CA ARG A 110 4.42 7.01 12.66
C ARG A 110 3.48 8.16 13.04
N ILE A 111 2.45 7.91 13.85
CA ILE A 111 1.51 8.92 14.36
C ILE A 111 2.20 10.18 14.93
N PRO A 112 3.12 10.10 15.92
CA PRO A 112 3.75 11.29 16.49
C PRO A 112 4.68 12.01 15.49
N HIS A 113 5.28 11.30 14.53
CA HIS A 113 6.06 11.94 13.46
C HIS A 113 5.19 12.75 12.49
N ILE A 114 3.95 12.31 12.23
CA ILE A 114 2.96 13.08 11.43
C ILE A 114 2.54 14.37 12.16
N GLN A 115 2.47 14.33 13.49
CA GLN A 115 2.18 15.51 14.31
C GLN A 115 3.40 16.45 14.37
N SER A 116 4.61 15.91 14.58
CA SER A 116 5.84 16.69 14.77
C SER A 116 6.30 17.50 13.56
N VAL A 117 5.93 17.12 12.32
CA VAL A 117 6.18 17.99 11.13
C VAL A 117 5.35 19.29 11.13
N ALA A 118 4.49 19.52 12.13
CA ALA A 118 3.93 20.86 12.40
C ALA A 118 4.96 21.85 12.93
N ASP A 119 5.93 21.37 13.71
CA ASP A 119 6.69 22.16 14.68
C ASP A 119 7.99 22.76 14.10
N LEU A 120 8.43 22.26 12.93
CA LEU A 120 9.61 22.74 12.21
C LEU A 120 9.30 23.93 11.26
N GLY A 121 8.23 24.68 11.55
CA GLY A 121 7.67 25.71 10.69
C GLY A 121 7.44 27.08 11.36
N ASN A 122 8.18 27.39 12.42
CA ASN A 122 8.13 28.68 13.13
C ASN A 122 9.54 29.18 13.50
#